data_AF-A0A5M9Q8H6-F1
#
_entry.id   AF-A0A5M9Q8H6-F1
#
_cell.length_a   1.000
_cell.length_b   1.000
_cell.length_c   1.000
_cell.angle_alpha   90.00
_cell.angle_beta   90.00
_cell.angle_gamma   90.00
#
_symmetry.space_group_name_H-M   'P 1'
#
loop_
_entity.id
_entity.type
_entity.pdbx_description
1 polymer ?
#
loop_
_entity_poly.entity_id
_entity_poly.type
_entity_poly.pdbx_seq_one_letter_code
_entity_poly.pdbx_strand_id
1 'polypeptide(L)'
;MMKTKNNFRTWKSGKKSLYSATSLVALLGGGSFISSVLPGVVTVGKADTTTTLAWGSDATITYDSATKTVTVSGNVSSTKPLNLTSELAVYFGLGNNYADPTTLIFDNATFTDSGDNGGQNHTFANIASTALTNVTRVDFNDTNTFLFTEKTTANTTVPNLFQFGTNFKTVNFNGTTNITFEDYATIFNSNSLNTVNFNGPTNIKGNIVTTDPMQADRVKQYGLLFNSTGLSTINVNAPLSIADSGYVFAYLPGLTSINGASNITLSGNVDSTFSNNGANFTSLDVTGMNTSAATDTRYLFAKNPAWSSITGLTSLNTANVNSMEAMFYNTAVNSLNVTGFNTSNVARMDLMFAKIQT
;
A
#
# COMPACT_ATOMS: atom_id res chain seq x y z
N MET A 1 -42.14 -23.33 -44.66
CA MET A 1 -42.85 -22.97 -43.40
C MET A 1 -42.01 -23.52 -42.24
N MET A 2 -41.22 -22.66 -41.59
CA MET A 2 -40.35 -23.01 -40.47
C MET A 2 -41.17 -23.11 -39.18
N LYS A 3 -40.99 -24.19 -38.41
CA LYS A 3 -41.31 -24.23 -36.97
C LYS A 3 -40.07 -24.69 -36.22
N THR A 4 -39.40 -23.74 -35.57
CA THR A 4 -38.32 -24.01 -34.61
C THR A 4 -38.95 -24.20 -33.23
N LYS A 5 -38.78 -25.39 -32.65
CA LYS A 5 -38.95 -25.63 -31.21
C LYS A 5 -37.77 -26.48 -30.76
N ASN A 6 -36.92 -25.87 -29.93
CA ASN A 6 -35.83 -26.46 -29.16
C ASN A 6 -34.69 -27.13 -29.96
N ASN A 7 -33.72 -26.31 -30.36
CA ASN A 7 -32.45 -26.71 -30.97
C ASN A 7 -31.49 -27.38 -29.95
N PHE A 8 -31.74 -28.64 -29.58
CA PHE A 8 -30.70 -29.48 -28.98
C PHE A 8 -30.26 -30.54 -29.99
N ARG A 9 -28.98 -30.54 -30.36
CA ARG A 9 -28.34 -31.65 -31.08
C ARG A 9 -27.35 -32.31 -30.13
N THR A 10 -27.59 -33.55 -29.73
CA THR A 10 -26.63 -34.37 -28.99
C THR A 10 -25.76 -35.14 -29.98
N TRP A 11 -24.43 -34.99 -29.91
CA TRP A 11 -23.48 -35.86 -30.59
C TRP A 11 -22.67 -36.64 -29.55
N LYS A 12 -22.59 -37.96 -29.68
CA LYS A 12 -21.80 -38.84 -28.79
C LYS A 12 -20.36 -38.89 -29.29
N SER A 13 -19.47 -38.16 -28.61
CA SER A 13 -18.03 -38.44 -28.62
C SER A 13 -17.39 -37.87 -27.34
N GLY A 14 -17.13 -38.73 -26.37
CA GLY A 14 -16.03 -38.66 -25.38
C GLY A 14 -15.83 -37.47 -24.43
N LYS A 15 -16.38 -36.27 -24.66
CA LYS A 15 -16.22 -35.10 -23.77
C LYS A 15 -17.54 -34.33 -23.71
N LYS A 16 -18.09 -34.16 -22.50
CA LYS A 16 -19.39 -33.52 -22.28
C LYS A 16 -19.26 -32.00 -22.47
N SER A 17 -19.74 -31.49 -23.58
CA SER A 17 -20.03 -30.06 -23.77
C SER A 17 -21.54 -29.89 -23.96
N LEU A 18 -22.21 -29.10 -23.10
CA LEU A 18 -23.59 -28.66 -23.33
C LEU A 18 -23.55 -27.29 -24.01
N TYR A 19 -24.23 -27.18 -25.15
CA TYR A 19 -24.39 -25.92 -25.88
C TYR A 19 -25.75 -25.31 -25.54
N SER A 20 -25.79 -24.05 -25.11
CA SER A 20 -26.97 -23.19 -25.22
C SER A 20 -26.60 -21.97 -26.06
N ALA A 21 -27.55 -21.44 -26.83
CA ALA A 21 -27.33 -20.36 -27.79
C ALA A 21 -26.95 -18.99 -27.17
N THR A 22 -26.71 -18.93 -25.85
CA THR A 22 -26.42 -17.69 -25.12
C THR A 22 -25.23 -17.78 -24.17
N SER A 23 -24.53 -18.93 -24.07
CA SER A 23 -23.39 -19.07 -23.14
C SER A 23 -22.44 -20.19 -23.57
N LEU A 24 -21.14 -19.89 -23.64
CA LEU A 24 -20.08 -20.88 -23.79
C LEU A 24 -19.45 -21.16 -22.42
N VAL A 25 -19.77 -22.30 -21.83
CA VAL A 25 -19.09 -22.81 -20.61
C VAL A 25 -18.29 -24.04 -21.04
N ALA A 26 -16.97 -23.89 -21.14
CA ALA A 26 -16.09 -25.02 -21.39
C ALA A 26 -15.59 -25.58 -20.05
N LEU A 27 -15.95 -26.83 -19.73
CA LEU A 27 -15.24 -27.63 -18.74
C LEU A 27 -14.05 -28.31 -19.44
N LEU A 28 -12.83 -27.91 -19.08
CA LEU A 28 -11.66 -28.78 -19.26
C LEU A 28 -11.37 -29.44 -17.91
N GLY A 29 -11.20 -30.76 -17.92
CA GLY A 29 -10.86 -31.53 -16.73
C GLY A 29 -9.58 -30.97 -16.10
N GLY A 30 -9.68 -30.58 -14.83
CA GLY A 30 -8.64 -29.86 -14.10
C GLY A 30 -9.02 -28.40 -13.76
N GLY A 31 -10.15 -28.19 -13.09
CA GLY A 31 -10.34 -27.05 -12.18
C GLY A 31 -10.47 -25.61 -12.72
N SER A 32 -10.19 -25.32 -13.99
CA SER A 32 -10.20 -23.93 -14.50
C SER A 32 -11.45 -23.62 -15.33
N PHE A 33 -12.16 -22.54 -14.96
CA PHE A 33 -13.21 -21.95 -15.78
C PHE A 33 -12.64 -20.79 -16.61
N ILE A 34 -12.77 -20.87 -17.93
CA ILE A 34 -12.52 -19.76 -18.84
C ILE A 34 -13.77 -19.63 -19.71
N SER A 35 -14.62 -18.63 -19.47
CA SER A 35 -15.67 -18.29 -20.41
C SER A 35 -15.07 -17.43 -21.52
N SER A 36 -14.83 -18.03 -22.68
CA SER A 36 -14.50 -17.26 -23.88
C SER A 36 -15.79 -16.68 -24.46
N VAL A 37 -15.74 -15.36 -24.69
CA VAL A 37 -16.64 -14.54 -25.52
C VAL A 37 -17.96 -14.09 -24.87
N LEU A 38 -17.96 -12.88 -24.30
CA LEU A 38 -18.96 -11.79 -24.41
C LEU A 38 -18.42 -10.51 -23.70
N PRO A 39 -18.89 -9.29 -24.03
CA PRO A 39 -18.54 -8.07 -23.31
C PRO A 39 -19.27 -8.06 -21.98
N GLY A 40 -18.54 -8.26 -20.88
CA GLY A 40 -19.10 -8.25 -19.54
C GLY A 40 -18.36 -9.22 -18.62
N VAL A 41 -17.63 -8.65 -17.65
CA VAL A 41 -17.22 -9.23 -16.36
C VAL A 41 -16.95 -10.75 -16.39
N VAL A 42 -15.70 -11.14 -16.63
CA VAL A 42 -15.25 -12.55 -16.51
C VAL A 42 -14.85 -12.84 -15.07
N THR A 43 -15.49 -13.81 -14.41
CA THR A 43 -15.05 -14.31 -13.10
C THR A 43 -13.96 -15.37 -13.28
N VAL A 44 -12.76 -15.12 -12.75
CA VAL A 44 -11.65 -16.09 -12.76
C VAL A 44 -11.50 -16.71 -11.37
N GLY A 45 -11.71 -18.02 -11.22
CA GLY A 45 -11.45 -18.80 -10.00
C GLY A 45 -11.24 -20.29 -10.35
N LYS A 46 -10.57 -21.17 -9.59
CA LYS A 46 -10.03 -21.20 -8.22
C LYS A 46 -8.70 -22.00 -8.21
N ALA A 47 -7.97 -21.95 -7.08
CA ALA A 47 -6.71 -22.60 -6.70
C ALA A 47 -6.24 -23.83 -7.50
N ASP A 48 -5.00 -23.75 -8.01
CA ASP A 48 -4.19 -24.91 -8.33
C ASP A 48 -3.67 -25.53 -7.03
N THR A 49 -3.89 -26.83 -6.83
CA THR A 49 -3.41 -27.60 -5.68
C THR A 49 -1.88 -27.69 -5.57
N THR A 50 -1.16 -27.13 -6.54
CA THR A 50 0.30 -27.02 -6.53
C THR A 50 0.81 -25.61 -6.18
N THR A 51 -0.07 -24.59 -6.11
CA THR A 51 0.28 -23.21 -5.73
C THR A 51 -0.27 -22.85 -4.34
N THR A 52 0.55 -22.20 -3.52
CA THR A 52 0.32 -21.93 -2.09
C THR A 52 -0.65 -20.79 -1.79
N LEU A 53 -1.51 -20.44 -2.75
CA LEU A 53 -2.45 -19.33 -2.73
C LEU A 53 -3.88 -19.83 -2.42
N ALA A 54 -4.45 -19.42 -1.29
CA ALA A 54 -5.79 -19.82 -0.87
C ALA A 54 -6.80 -18.68 -1.08
N TRP A 55 -7.57 -18.79 -2.18
CA TRP A 55 -8.75 -17.96 -2.42
C TRP A 55 -9.93 -18.45 -1.56
N GLY A 56 -10.46 -17.54 -0.73
CA GLY A 56 -11.69 -17.73 0.01
C GLY A 56 -12.86 -18.07 -0.92
N SER A 57 -13.89 -18.73 -0.39
CA SER A 57 -15.08 -19.07 -1.19
C SER A 57 -15.84 -17.84 -1.70
N ASP A 58 -15.61 -16.68 -1.09
CA ASP A 58 -16.20 -15.39 -1.40
C ASP A 58 -15.33 -14.52 -2.33
N ALA A 59 -14.12 -14.98 -2.65
CA ALA A 59 -13.17 -14.17 -3.40
C ALA A 59 -13.44 -14.19 -4.91
N THR A 60 -13.40 -13.02 -5.54
CA THR A 60 -13.65 -12.87 -6.98
C THR A 60 -12.62 -11.95 -7.63
N ILE A 61 -12.23 -12.29 -8.86
CA ILE A 61 -11.50 -11.41 -9.77
C ILE A 61 -12.37 -11.19 -10.99
N THR A 62 -12.55 -9.94 -11.38
CA THR A 62 -13.27 -9.58 -12.60
C THR A 62 -12.45 -8.66 -13.49
N TYR A 63 -12.57 -8.84 -14.81
CA TYR A 63 -12.03 -7.93 -15.80
C TYR A 63 -13.15 -7.29 -16.63
N ASP A 64 -13.15 -5.97 -16.68
CA ASP A 64 -13.98 -5.17 -17.58
C ASP A 64 -13.14 -4.65 -18.74
N SER A 65 -13.34 -5.23 -19.92
CA SER A 65 -12.64 -4.86 -21.15
C SER A 65 -12.99 -3.45 -21.66
N ALA A 66 -14.16 -2.91 -21.31
CA ALA A 66 -14.57 -1.58 -21.76
C ALA A 66 -13.78 -0.49 -21.03
N THR A 67 -13.59 -0.66 -19.72
CA THR A 67 -12.85 0.28 -18.88
C THR A 67 -11.38 -0.12 -18.68
N LYS A 68 -10.99 -1.31 -19.12
CA LYS A 68 -9.68 -1.94 -18.85
C LYS A 68 -9.38 -2.03 -17.36
N THR A 69 -10.42 -2.37 -16.59
CA THR A 69 -10.37 -2.40 -15.13
C THR A 69 -10.33 -3.84 -14.66
N VAL A 70 -9.44 -4.13 -13.73
CA VAL A 70 -9.48 -5.37 -12.96
C VAL A 70 -9.97 -5.07 -11.56
N THR A 71 -10.94 -5.84 -11.07
CA THR A 71 -11.45 -5.73 -9.69
C THR A 71 -11.19 -7.02 -8.95
N VAL A 72 -10.62 -6.92 -7.75
CA VAL A 72 -10.39 -8.01 -6.81
C VAL A 72 -11.23 -7.77 -5.56
N SER A 73 -11.97 -8.78 -5.11
CA SER A 73 -12.81 -8.71 -3.92
C SER A 73 -12.77 -10.02 -3.12
N GLY A 74 -13.22 -9.95 -1.86
CA GLY A 74 -13.30 -11.08 -0.93
C GLY A 74 -11.94 -11.51 -0.36
N ASN A 75 -11.89 -12.69 0.26
CA ASN A 75 -10.73 -13.12 1.03
C ASN A 75 -9.64 -13.77 0.15
N VAL A 76 -8.43 -13.20 0.19
CA VAL A 76 -7.22 -13.72 -0.44
C VAL A 76 -6.19 -13.98 0.65
N SER A 77 -5.84 -15.25 0.85
CA SER A 77 -4.89 -15.63 1.90
C SER A 77 -3.75 -16.44 1.34
N SER A 78 -2.58 -16.33 1.97
CA SER A 78 -1.44 -17.16 1.64
C SER A 78 -0.66 -17.55 2.87
N THR A 79 -0.16 -18.78 2.85
CA THR A 79 0.73 -19.34 3.88
C THR A 79 2.19 -19.38 3.41
N LYS A 80 2.52 -18.64 2.35
CA LYS A 80 3.85 -18.40 1.76
C LYS A 80 3.86 -17.01 1.08
N PRO A 81 5.01 -16.39 0.80
CA PRO A 81 5.01 -15.11 0.09
C PRO A 81 4.33 -15.23 -1.29
N LEU A 82 3.38 -14.33 -1.54
CA LEU A 82 2.60 -14.25 -2.76
C LEU A 82 3.51 -13.86 -3.94
N ASN A 83 3.91 -14.76 -4.84
CA ASN A 83 4.57 -14.31 -6.07
C ASN A 83 3.54 -13.95 -7.14
N LEU A 84 3.05 -12.71 -7.06
CA LEU A 84 2.05 -12.18 -7.98
C LEU A 84 2.52 -12.08 -9.44
N THR A 85 3.81 -12.20 -9.77
CA THR A 85 4.19 -12.26 -11.21
C THR A 85 3.71 -13.51 -11.91
N SER A 86 4.05 -14.68 -11.39
CA SER A 86 3.67 -15.94 -12.03
C SER A 86 2.22 -16.28 -11.76
N GLU A 87 1.70 -15.92 -10.58
CA GLU A 87 0.35 -16.30 -10.17
C GLU A 87 -0.71 -15.31 -10.69
N LEU A 88 -0.49 -13.99 -10.64
CA LEU A 88 -1.44 -13.04 -11.23
C LEU A 88 -1.26 -12.81 -12.73
N ALA A 89 -0.09 -12.98 -13.35
CA ALA A 89 -0.03 -12.93 -14.83
C ALA A 89 -0.77 -14.13 -15.47
N VAL A 90 -0.81 -15.27 -14.78
CA VAL A 90 -1.61 -16.44 -15.18
C VAL A 90 -3.10 -16.24 -14.85
N TYR A 91 -3.44 -15.67 -13.68
CA TYR A 91 -4.83 -15.49 -13.24
C TYR A 91 -5.55 -14.25 -13.79
N PHE A 92 -4.85 -13.15 -14.07
CA PHE A 92 -5.44 -12.04 -14.84
C PHE A 92 -5.67 -12.43 -16.30
N GLY A 93 -5.14 -13.58 -16.75
CA GLY A 93 -5.50 -14.16 -18.04
C GLY A 93 -5.19 -13.25 -19.23
N LEU A 94 -4.35 -12.24 -19.05
CA LEU A 94 -3.88 -11.35 -20.09
C LEU A 94 -2.74 -12.05 -20.84
N GLY A 95 -3.03 -13.23 -21.39
CA GLY A 95 -2.30 -13.66 -22.56
C GLY A 95 -2.45 -12.61 -23.67
N ASN A 96 -1.73 -12.77 -24.78
CA ASN A 96 -1.66 -11.86 -25.94
C ASN A 96 -3.02 -11.41 -26.57
N ASN A 97 -4.17 -11.77 -26.00
CA ASN A 97 -5.52 -11.53 -26.49
C ASN A 97 -6.34 -10.50 -25.70
N TYR A 98 -5.86 -9.95 -24.59
CA TYR A 98 -6.54 -8.86 -23.86
C TYR A 98 -5.63 -7.63 -23.77
N ALA A 99 -6.20 -6.43 -23.95
CA ALA A 99 -5.47 -5.18 -23.72
C ALA A 99 -5.08 -5.09 -22.24
N ASP A 100 -3.83 -4.71 -21.95
CA ASP A 100 -3.35 -4.58 -20.57
C ASP A 100 -4.23 -3.60 -19.76
N PRO A 101 -4.52 -3.93 -18.49
CA PRO A 101 -5.37 -3.12 -17.64
C PRO A 101 -4.69 -1.80 -17.31
N THR A 102 -5.51 -0.76 -17.21
CA THR A 102 -5.05 0.58 -16.80
C THR A 102 -5.43 0.88 -15.36
N THR A 103 -6.46 0.20 -14.82
CA THR A 103 -6.94 0.38 -13.45
C THR A 103 -7.00 -0.96 -12.73
N LEU A 104 -6.51 -0.98 -11.50
CA LEU A 104 -6.71 -2.08 -10.55
C LEU A 104 -7.56 -1.58 -9.38
N ILE A 105 -8.60 -2.34 -9.03
CA ILE A 105 -9.51 -2.03 -7.93
C ILE A 105 -9.45 -3.17 -6.92
N PHE A 106 -9.29 -2.83 -5.64
CA PHE A 106 -9.57 -3.70 -4.52
C PHE A 106 -10.88 -3.25 -3.90
N ASP A 107 -11.89 -4.11 -3.90
CA ASP A 107 -13.25 -3.79 -3.48
C ASP A 107 -13.71 -4.80 -2.43
N ASN A 108 -13.78 -4.37 -1.17
CA ASN A 108 -14.03 -5.26 -0.04
C ASN A 108 -13.05 -6.46 -0.01
N ALA A 109 -11.76 -6.22 -0.27
CA ALA A 109 -10.75 -7.25 -0.34
C ALA A 109 -10.00 -7.41 0.99
N THR A 110 -9.80 -8.65 1.42
CA THR A 110 -8.98 -8.96 2.59
C THR A 110 -7.77 -9.78 2.18
N PHE A 111 -6.58 -9.25 2.44
CA PHE A 111 -5.30 -9.91 2.21
C PHE A 111 -4.70 -10.31 3.54
N THR A 112 -4.35 -11.59 3.68
CA THR A 112 -3.62 -12.09 4.85
C THR A 112 -2.37 -12.84 4.40
N ASP A 113 -1.22 -12.39 4.91
CA ASP A 113 0.04 -13.11 4.83
C ASP A 113 0.47 -13.57 6.23
N SER A 114 0.61 -14.89 6.41
CA SER A 114 0.88 -15.51 7.71
C SER A 114 1.92 -16.64 7.65
N GLY A 115 2.67 -16.79 6.56
CA GLY A 115 3.49 -17.98 6.33
C GLY A 115 4.97 -17.80 6.64
N ASP A 116 5.52 -18.45 7.67
CA ASP A 116 6.96 -18.50 7.98
C ASP A 116 7.78 -19.23 6.88
N ASN A 117 8.73 -18.56 6.19
CA ASN A 117 9.64 -19.25 5.25
C ASN A 117 10.90 -19.87 5.89
N GLY A 118 11.02 -19.96 7.22
CA GLY A 118 12.28 -20.42 7.81
C GLY A 118 13.47 -19.53 7.41
N GLY A 119 13.25 -18.21 7.32
CA GLY A 119 14.28 -17.19 7.15
C GLY A 119 14.65 -16.77 5.72
N GLN A 120 13.82 -17.07 4.70
CA GLN A 120 14.03 -16.58 3.33
C GLN A 120 13.10 -15.40 3.01
N ASN A 121 13.67 -14.31 2.50
CA ASN A 121 12.99 -13.01 2.27
C ASN A 121 11.64 -13.15 1.56
N HIS A 122 10.59 -12.62 2.18
CA HIS A 122 9.24 -12.66 1.67
C HIS A 122 9.09 -11.57 0.64
N THR A 123 8.76 -11.98 -0.58
CA THR A 123 8.27 -11.05 -1.59
C THR A 123 6.80 -11.38 -1.71
N PHE A 124 5.95 -10.74 -0.89
CA PHE A 124 4.65 -10.40 -1.46
C PHE A 124 5.02 -9.58 -2.68
N ALA A 125 4.79 -10.16 -3.84
CA ALA A 125 4.61 -9.44 -5.07
C ALA A 125 5.74 -8.45 -5.41
N ASN A 126 6.89 -8.99 -5.82
CA ASN A 126 7.39 -8.47 -7.09
C ASN A 126 6.27 -8.80 -8.09
N ILE A 127 5.24 -7.96 -8.24
CA ILE A 127 4.63 -7.77 -9.55
C ILE A 127 5.79 -7.16 -10.33
N ALA A 128 6.74 -8.00 -10.75
CA ALA A 128 7.86 -7.58 -11.54
C ALA A 128 7.26 -6.70 -12.63
N SER A 129 7.87 -5.53 -12.74
CA SER A 129 7.56 -4.40 -13.62
C SER A 129 7.21 -4.76 -15.06
N THR A 130 7.31 -6.03 -15.46
CA THR A 130 7.03 -6.60 -16.78
C THR A 130 5.57 -6.98 -17.01
N ALA A 131 4.74 -7.28 -15.98
CA ALA A 131 3.40 -7.87 -16.20
C ALA A 131 2.23 -6.86 -16.21
N LEU A 132 2.33 -5.75 -15.45
CA LEU A 132 1.27 -4.73 -15.35
C LEU A 132 1.81 -3.34 -15.72
N THR A 133 2.50 -3.25 -16.86
CA THR A 133 3.18 -2.03 -17.33
C THR A 133 2.23 -0.86 -17.61
N ASN A 134 0.96 -1.15 -17.92
CA ASN A 134 -0.04 -0.16 -18.32
C ASN A 134 -0.96 0.30 -17.18
N VAL A 135 -0.83 -0.28 -15.99
CA VAL A 135 -1.59 0.19 -14.82
C VAL A 135 -1.13 1.59 -14.46
N THR A 136 -2.04 2.54 -14.53
CA THR A 136 -1.81 3.94 -14.16
C THR A 136 -2.35 4.27 -12.78
N ARG A 137 -3.35 3.50 -12.31
CA ARG A 137 -4.09 3.78 -11.08
C ARG A 137 -4.48 2.52 -10.31
N VAL A 138 -4.42 2.62 -8.99
CA VAL A 138 -4.96 1.64 -8.04
C VAL A 138 -5.98 2.32 -7.13
N ASP A 139 -7.15 1.72 -7.00
CA ASP A 139 -8.24 2.19 -6.14
C ASP A 139 -8.57 1.13 -5.06
N PHE A 140 -8.64 1.53 -3.79
CA PHE A 140 -9.14 0.72 -2.68
C PHE A 140 -10.55 1.22 -2.31
N ASN A 141 -11.57 0.50 -2.73
CA ASN A 141 -12.99 0.80 -2.53
C ASN A 141 -13.59 -0.06 -1.40
N ASP A 142 -14.70 0.39 -0.80
CA ASP A 142 -15.35 -0.27 0.33
C ASP A 142 -14.38 -0.56 1.50
N THR A 143 -14.46 -1.71 2.16
CA THR A 143 -13.60 -2.01 3.32
C THR A 143 -12.50 -2.99 2.94
N ASN A 144 -11.27 -2.51 2.83
CA ASN A 144 -10.11 -3.37 2.56
C ASN A 144 -9.30 -3.61 3.82
N THR A 145 -8.82 -4.84 3.99
CA THR A 145 -7.96 -5.20 5.12
C THR A 145 -6.70 -5.90 4.61
N PHE A 146 -5.54 -5.40 5.04
CA PHE A 146 -4.23 -5.96 4.72
C PHE A 146 -3.53 -6.31 6.03
N LEU A 147 -3.35 -7.60 6.25
CA LEU A 147 -2.77 -8.14 7.47
C LEU A 147 -1.48 -8.89 7.14
N PHE A 148 -0.36 -8.31 7.56
CA PHE A 148 0.99 -8.87 7.36
C PHE A 148 1.54 -9.29 8.72
N THR A 149 1.42 -10.58 9.04
CA THR A 149 1.63 -11.08 10.42
C THR A 149 2.97 -11.75 10.66
N GLU A 150 3.82 -11.79 9.66
CA GLU A 150 5.02 -12.61 9.73
C GLU A 150 6.22 -11.84 10.30
N LYS A 151 7.05 -12.54 11.09
CA LYS A 151 8.26 -12.02 11.72
C LYS A 151 9.49 -12.58 11.01
N THR A 152 10.17 -11.77 10.24
CA THR A 152 11.43 -12.11 9.58
C THR A 152 12.53 -12.43 10.60
N THR A 153 13.08 -13.64 10.52
CA THR A 153 14.32 -13.97 11.21
C THR A 153 15.50 -13.40 10.42
N ALA A 154 15.94 -12.20 10.78
CA ALA A 154 17.15 -11.53 10.30
C ALA A 154 17.22 -11.14 8.80
N ASN A 155 17.34 -9.82 8.61
CA ASN A 155 17.95 -9.09 7.48
C ASN A 155 18.31 -9.84 6.20
N THR A 156 17.65 -9.49 5.08
CA THR A 156 18.35 -8.87 3.93
C THR A 156 17.47 -8.12 2.92
N THR A 157 16.17 -8.44 2.76
CA THR A 157 15.29 -7.66 1.85
C THR A 157 13.88 -7.50 2.41
N VAL A 158 13.27 -6.33 2.18
CA VAL A 158 11.89 -6.05 2.59
C VAL A 158 10.91 -6.27 1.45
N PRO A 159 9.77 -6.94 1.71
CA PRO A 159 8.70 -7.09 0.74
C PRO A 159 8.18 -5.74 0.25
N ASN A 160 7.91 -5.63 -1.05
CA ASN A 160 7.09 -4.57 -1.63
C ASN A 160 5.70 -5.13 -1.90
N LEU A 161 4.66 -4.74 -1.17
CA LEU A 161 3.30 -5.25 -1.40
C LEU A 161 2.83 -4.99 -2.85
N PHE A 162 3.16 -3.80 -3.35
CA PHE A 162 2.76 -3.29 -4.63
C PHE A 162 3.95 -2.62 -5.32
N GLN A 163 4.46 -3.31 -6.34
CA GLN A 163 5.44 -2.77 -7.27
C GLN A 163 4.80 -2.72 -8.66
N PHE A 164 4.54 -1.53 -9.18
CA PHE A 164 3.91 -1.38 -10.50
C PHE A 164 4.89 -0.83 -11.52
N GLY A 165 4.57 -1.02 -12.80
CA GLY A 165 5.38 -0.54 -13.91
C GLY A 165 5.53 0.98 -13.98
N THR A 166 6.26 1.46 -14.99
CA THR A 166 6.64 2.87 -15.14
C THR A 166 5.48 3.84 -15.41
N ASN A 167 4.27 3.35 -15.70
CA ASN A 167 3.09 4.19 -15.92
C ASN A 167 2.24 4.41 -14.67
N PHE A 168 2.53 3.75 -13.55
CA PHE A 168 1.75 3.85 -12.33
C PHE A 168 1.89 5.24 -11.69
N LYS A 169 0.81 6.01 -11.60
CA LYS A 169 0.82 7.41 -11.15
C LYS A 169 0.04 7.67 -9.88
N THR A 170 -1.03 6.92 -9.62
CA THR A 170 -2.00 7.29 -8.59
C THR A 170 -2.46 6.11 -7.75
N VAL A 171 -2.52 6.34 -6.44
CA VAL A 171 -3.23 5.47 -5.48
C VAL A 171 -4.37 6.24 -4.84
N ASN A 172 -5.55 5.65 -4.78
CA ASN A 172 -6.69 6.19 -4.05
C ASN A 172 -7.20 5.19 -3.01
N PHE A 173 -7.16 5.58 -1.74
CA PHE A 173 -7.90 4.91 -0.67
C PHE A 173 -9.27 5.56 -0.56
N ASN A 174 -10.26 5.03 -1.29
CA ASN A 174 -11.61 5.62 -1.36
C ASN A 174 -12.51 5.16 -0.22
N GLY A 175 -12.42 3.89 0.15
CA GLY A 175 -13.16 3.32 1.25
C GLY A 175 -12.33 3.21 2.53
N THR A 176 -12.81 2.42 3.49
CA THR A 176 -12.05 2.16 4.73
C THR A 176 -10.90 1.20 4.42
N THR A 177 -9.67 1.57 4.76
CA THR A 177 -8.52 0.69 4.53
C THR A 177 -7.76 0.46 5.83
N ASN A 178 -7.65 -0.80 6.24
CA ASN A 178 -6.91 -1.22 7.42
C ASN A 178 -5.64 -1.92 6.99
N ILE A 179 -4.49 -1.44 7.46
CA ILE A 179 -3.17 -1.96 7.14
C ILE A 179 -2.48 -2.26 8.46
N THR A 180 -2.10 -3.52 8.67
CA THR A 180 -1.38 -3.95 9.88
C THR A 180 -0.11 -4.70 9.50
N PHE A 181 1.00 -4.29 10.11
CA PHE A 181 2.30 -4.93 9.97
C PHE A 181 2.80 -5.44 11.32
N GLU A 182 3.15 -6.72 11.39
CA GLU A 182 3.88 -7.29 12.54
C GLU A 182 5.40 -7.20 12.37
N ASP A 183 5.90 -6.94 11.15
CA ASP A 183 7.32 -6.74 10.83
C ASP A 183 7.55 -5.86 9.58
N TYR A 184 8.81 -5.66 9.18
CA TYR A 184 9.25 -4.77 8.09
C TYR A 184 8.52 -4.99 6.75
N ALA A 185 7.81 -3.97 6.26
CA ALA A 185 7.16 -3.99 4.95
C ALA A 185 7.20 -2.62 4.24
N THR A 186 7.24 -2.64 2.92
CA THR A 186 6.92 -1.50 2.06
C THR A 186 5.62 -1.80 1.33
N ILE A 187 4.68 -0.86 1.27
CA ILE A 187 3.49 -1.07 0.46
C ILE A 187 3.75 -0.71 -0.98
N PHE A 188 4.09 0.55 -1.27
CA PHE A 188 4.31 1.01 -2.62
C PHE A 188 5.79 1.30 -2.87
N ASN A 189 6.33 0.69 -3.92
CA ASN A 189 7.67 0.96 -4.41
C ASN A 189 7.59 1.26 -5.91
N SER A 190 7.47 2.54 -6.25
CA SER A 190 7.43 2.99 -7.65
C SER A 190 7.93 4.42 -7.81
N ASN A 191 8.99 4.58 -8.60
CA ASN A 191 9.49 5.90 -8.99
C ASN A 191 8.47 6.71 -9.81
N SER A 192 7.48 6.06 -10.39
CA SER A 192 6.46 6.71 -11.22
C SER A 192 5.25 7.18 -10.43
N LEU A 193 5.03 6.62 -9.22
CA LEU A 193 3.93 7.01 -8.34
C LEU A 193 4.08 8.50 -8.05
N ASN A 194 3.04 9.28 -8.35
CA ASN A 194 3.08 10.73 -8.24
C ASN A 194 2.12 11.27 -7.18
N THR A 195 0.96 10.63 -7.00
CA THR A 195 -0.08 11.09 -6.07
C THR A 195 -0.65 9.93 -5.25
N VAL A 196 -0.80 10.15 -3.94
CA VAL A 196 -1.55 9.27 -3.03
C VAL A 196 -2.69 10.06 -2.40
N ASN A 197 -3.90 9.52 -2.49
CA ASN A 197 -5.10 10.14 -1.93
C ASN A 197 -5.72 9.24 -0.86
N PHE A 198 -5.85 9.74 0.36
CA PHE A 198 -6.64 9.13 1.43
C PHE A 198 -8.02 9.79 1.45
N ASN A 199 -8.94 9.28 0.64
CA ASN A 199 -10.31 9.77 0.48
C ASN A 199 -11.30 9.13 1.46
N GLY A 200 -10.97 7.94 1.98
CA GLY A 200 -11.70 7.23 3.03
C GLY A 200 -10.83 6.97 4.25
N PRO A 201 -11.44 6.56 5.40
CA PRO A 201 -10.72 6.31 6.63
C PRO A 201 -9.61 5.28 6.42
N THR A 202 -8.38 5.62 6.78
CA THR A 202 -7.23 4.73 6.62
C THR A 202 -6.52 4.55 7.94
N ASN A 203 -6.33 3.29 8.35
CA ASN A 203 -5.69 2.93 9.60
C ASN A 203 -4.41 2.16 9.28
N ILE A 204 -3.26 2.71 9.65
CA ILE A 204 -1.95 2.08 9.50
C ILE A 204 -1.44 1.78 10.90
N LYS A 205 -1.18 0.50 11.18
CA LYS A 205 -0.66 0.06 12.47
C LYS A 205 0.54 -0.86 12.31
N GLY A 206 1.47 -0.74 13.26
CA GLY A 206 2.52 -1.72 13.47
C GLY A 206 3.90 -1.21 13.09
N ASN A 207 4.91 -1.96 13.51
CA ASN A 207 6.25 -1.43 13.67
C ASN A 207 7.01 -1.37 12.33
N ILE A 208 6.84 -0.26 11.61
CA ILE A 208 7.62 0.07 10.40
C ILE A 208 9.01 0.56 10.86
N VAL A 209 9.80 -0.32 11.49
CA VAL A 209 11.14 0.08 11.94
C VAL A 209 12.04 0.18 10.73
N THR A 210 12.93 1.17 10.70
CA THR A 210 14.30 0.86 10.33
C THR A 210 15.24 1.65 11.22
N THR A 211 16.36 1.04 11.60
CA THR A 211 17.23 1.46 12.71
C THR A 211 17.56 2.94 12.77
N ASP A 212 17.83 3.39 14.00
CA ASP A 212 18.34 4.72 14.36
C ASP A 212 19.19 5.38 13.25
N PRO A 213 18.76 6.53 12.70
CA PRO A 213 19.47 7.23 11.67
C PRO A 213 20.87 7.76 12.07
N MET A 214 21.27 7.64 13.33
CA MET A 214 22.62 7.90 13.84
C MET A 214 23.51 6.64 13.93
N GLN A 215 22.94 5.44 13.81
CA GLN A 215 23.66 4.17 13.75
C GLN A 215 23.84 3.79 12.27
N ALA A 216 24.87 4.36 11.64
CA ALA A 216 25.17 4.24 10.21
C ALA A 216 25.37 2.80 9.69
N ASP A 217 25.44 1.80 10.57
CA ASP A 217 25.86 0.45 10.23
C ASP A 217 24.69 -0.56 10.08
N ARG A 218 23.42 -0.13 10.23
CA ARG A 218 22.24 -1.03 10.09
C ARG A 218 21.04 -0.43 9.35
N VAL A 219 21.27 0.62 8.57
CA VAL A 219 20.22 1.39 7.88
C VAL A 219 19.56 0.56 6.77
N LYS A 220 18.60 -0.24 7.18
CA LYS A 220 17.44 -0.53 6.36
C LYS A 220 16.69 0.80 6.19
N GLN A 221 16.06 1.09 5.07
CA GLN A 221 15.16 2.25 4.94
C GLN A 221 13.91 1.67 4.33
N TYR A 222 12.89 1.46 5.14
CA TYR A 222 11.64 0.87 4.67
C TYR A 222 10.53 1.65 5.35
N GLY A 223 9.57 2.06 4.54
CA GLY A 223 8.44 2.89 4.90
C GLY A 223 7.29 2.51 3.97
N LEU A 224 6.06 2.91 4.32
CA LEU A 224 4.87 2.60 3.53
C LEU A 224 5.05 2.91 2.02
N LEU A 225 5.78 3.99 1.73
CA LEU A 225 5.97 4.58 0.39
C LEU A 225 7.45 4.59 -0.04
N PHE A 226 8.27 3.71 0.53
CA PHE A 226 9.71 3.71 0.29
C PHE A 226 10.08 3.65 -1.20
N ASN A 227 11.08 4.44 -1.60
CA ASN A 227 11.56 4.56 -2.99
C ASN A 227 10.50 5.09 -3.98
N SER A 228 9.43 5.74 -3.50
CA SER A 228 8.49 6.48 -4.36
C SER A 228 9.05 7.85 -4.73
N THR A 229 10.19 7.89 -5.43
CA THR A 229 10.95 9.12 -5.69
C THR A 229 10.20 10.18 -6.50
N GLY A 230 9.22 9.78 -7.32
CA GLY A 230 8.34 10.68 -8.08
C GLY A 230 7.09 11.16 -7.33
N LEU A 231 6.86 10.69 -6.09
CA LEU A 231 5.68 11.03 -5.31
C LEU A 231 5.79 12.49 -4.89
N SER A 232 4.96 13.35 -5.48
CA SER A 232 4.97 14.79 -5.21
C SER A 232 3.87 15.21 -4.24
N THR A 233 2.74 14.50 -4.25
CA THR A 233 1.53 14.98 -3.56
C THR A 233 0.89 13.86 -2.74
N ILE A 234 0.63 14.16 -1.47
CA ILE A 234 -0.19 13.33 -0.60
C ILE A 234 -1.40 14.16 -0.19
N ASN A 235 -2.60 13.66 -0.44
CA ASN A 235 -3.85 14.30 -0.03
C ASN A 235 -4.53 13.47 1.05
N VAL A 236 -4.69 14.03 2.24
CA VAL A 236 -5.38 13.40 3.37
C VAL A 236 -6.75 14.02 3.52
N ASN A 237 -7.72 13.54 2.73
CA ASN A 237 -9.07 14.10 2.63
C ASN A 237 -10.05 13.49 3.66
N ALA A 238 -9.67 12.38 4.27
CA ALA A 238 -10.41 11.67 5.31
C ALA A 238 -9.47 11.25 6.46
N PRO A 239 -10.00 10.79 7.61
CA PRO A 239 -9.18 10.42 8.76
C PRO A 239 -8.08 9.41 8.41
N LEU A 240 -6.84 9.75 8.74
CA LEU A 240 -5.68 8.88 8.61
C LEU A 240 -5.08 8.64 9.99
N SER A 241 -5.22 7.42 10.50
CA SER A 241 -4.62 7.00 11.77
C SER A 241 -3.31 6.26 11.52
N ILE A 242 -2.23 6.73 12.14
CA ILE A 242 -0.90 6.12 12.10
C ILE A 242 -0.52 5.75 13.54
N ALA A 243 -0.39 4.46 13.80
CA ALA A 243 -0.20 3.91 15.14
C ALA A 243 1.01 2.97 15.20
N ASP A 244 2.01 3.32 16.01
CA ASP A 244 3.26 2.55 16.13
C ASP A 244 4.00 2.35 14.80
N SER A 245 3.77 3.27 13.85
CA SER A 245 4.26 3.20 12.47
C SER A 245 5.05 4.48 12.14
N GLY A 246 6.34 4.47 12.43
CA GLY A 246 7.26 5.50 11.97
C GLY A 246 7.41 5.51 10.43
N TYR A 247 8.10 6.51 9.91
CA TYR A 247 8.57 6.56 8.51
C TYR A 247 7.50 6.54 7.40
N VAL A 248 6.20 6.65 7.72
CA VAL A 248 5.10 6.52 6.74
C VAL A 248 5.21 7.53 5.58
N PHE A 249 5.65 8.77 5.84
CA PHE A 249 5.88 9.81 4.83
C PHE A 249 7.35 10.24 4.76
N ALA A 250 8.26 9.33 5.08
CA ALA A 250 9.68 9.60 5.10
C ALA A 250 10.38 9.26 3.77
N TYR A 251 11.51 9.92 3.53
CA TYR A 251 12.40 9.63 2.40
C TYR A 251 11.72 9.73 1.02
N LEU A 252 10.88 10.75 0.84
CA LEU A 252 10.18 11.06 -0.40
C LEU A 252 10.84 12.28 -1.07
N PRO A 253 11.92 12.11 -1.85
CA PRO A 253 12.70 13.24 -2.37
C PRO A 253 11.93 14.12 -3.37
N GLY A 254 10.91 13.57 -4.03
CA GLY A 254 10.02 14.29 -4.94
C GLY A 254 8.85 15.01 -4.25
N LEU A 255 8.63 14.79 -2.95
CA LEU A 255 7.48 15.32 -2.24
C LEU A 255 7.52 16.85 -2.26
N THR A 256 6.36 17.46 -2.52
CA THR A 256 6.18 18.91 -2.50
C THR A 256 5.10 19.32 -1.51
N SER A 257 4.10 18.47 -1.28
CA SER A 257 2.96 18.80 -0.42
C SER A 257 2.35 17.58 0.26
N ILE A 258 1.92 17.79 1.51
CA ILE A 258 0.97 16.96 2.23
C ILE A 258 -0.22 17.87 2.56
N ASN A 259 -1.36 17.62 1.90
CA ASN A 259 -2.58 18.38 2.10
C ASN A 259 -3.48 17.68 3.12
N GLY A 260 -4.18 18.44 3.95
CA GLY A 260 -5.13 17.89 4.92
C GLY A 260 -4.47 17.24 6.15
N ALA A 261 -3.30 17.73 6.57
CA ALA A 261 -2.59 17.19 7.73
C ALA A 261 -3.39 17.22 9.05
N SER A 262 -4.42 18.08 9.13
CA SER A 262 -5.39 18.09 10.24
C SER A 262 -6.21 16.80 10.38
N ASN A 263 -6.30 15.98 9.33
CA ASN A 263 -6.96 14.68 9.36
C ASN A 263 -6.04 13.55 9.84
N ILE A 264 -4.77 13.85 10.15
CA ILE A 264 -3.80 12.86 10.61
C ILE A 264 -3.88 12.73 12.14
N THR A 265 -3.99 11.48 12.60
CA THR A 265 -3.86 11.10 14.01
C THR A 265 -2.62 10.23 14.19
N LEU A 266 -1.71 10.65 15.05
CA LEU A 266 -0.48 9.95 15.40
C LEU A 266 -0.58 9.36 16.82
N SER A 267 -0.25 8.08 16.96
CA SER A 267 -0.31 7.37 18.25
C SER A 267 0.81 6.36 18.43
N GLY A 268 1.27 6.17 19.67
CA GLY A 268 2.39 5.27 19.98
C GLY A 268 3.72 5.78 19.42
N ASN A 269 4.52 4.88 18.84
CA ASN A 269 5.77 5.25 18.15
C ASN A 269 5.50 5.78 16.73
N VAL A 270 5.78 7.06 16.50
CA VAL A 270 5.59 7.74 15.21
C VAL A 270 6.88 8.47 14.80
N ASP A 271 8.01 7.85 15.08
CA ASP A 271 9.30 8.42 14.73
C ASP A 271 9.45 8.63 13.22
N SER A 272 10.17 9.69 12.85
CA SER A 272 10.50 10.00 11.47
C SER A 272 9.32 10.16 10.49
N THR A 273 8.05 10.21 10.92
CA THR A 273 6.89 10.16 10.00
C THR A 273 7.00 11.16 8.86
N PHE A 274 7.45 12.39 9.10
CA PHE A 274 7.63 13.42 8.08
C PHE A 274 9.11 13.70 7.73
N SER A 275 10.04 12.85 8.18
CA SER A 275 11.48 13.01 7.93
C SER A 275 11.81 12.82 6.45
N ASN A 276 12.25 13.87 5.77
CA ASN A 276 12.47 13.86 4.33
C ASN A 276 13.86 14.35 3.96
N ASN A 277 14.31 14.08 2.73
CA ASN A 277 15.62 14.49 2.20
C ASN A 277 15.52 15.20 0.84
N GLY A 278 14.31 15.55 0.42
CA GLY A 278 14.02 16.21 -0.85
C GLY A 278 14.19 17.73 -0.79
N ALA A 279 14.38 18.35 -1.95
CA ALA A 279 14.57 19.80 -2.08
C ALA A 279 13.24 20.59 -2.22
N ASN A 280 12.12 19.90 -2.47
CA ASN A 280 10.88 20.54 -2.89
C ASN A 280 9.79 20.58 -1.81
N PHE A 281 9.92 19.81 -0.73
CA PHE A 281 8.99 19.84 0.40
C PHE A 281 9.46 20.93 1.36
N THR A 282 8.95 22.15 1.19
CA THR A 282 9.47 23.35 1.87
C THR A 282 8.66 23.79 3.08
N SER A 283 7.42 23.33 3.22
CA SER A 283 6.60 23.65 4.38
C SER A 283 5.56 22.59 4.71
N LEU A 284 5.10 22.58 5.96
CA LEU A 284 4.01 21.74 6.43
C LEU A 284 3.21 22.51 7.51
N ASP A 285 1.89 22.58 7.32
CA ASP A 285 0.98 23.05 8.37
C ASP A 285 0.41 21.85 9.12
N VAL A 286 0.75 21.71 10.40
CA VAL A 286 0.28 20.62 11.26
C VAL A 286 -0.88 21.03 12.16
N THR A 287 -1.49 22.19 11.90
CA THR A 287 -2.64 22.68 12.68
C THR A 287 -3.77 21.65 12.68
N GLY A 288 -4.20 21.24 13.88
CA GLY A 288 -5.30 20.29 14.05
C GLY A 288 -4.90 18.81 13.97
N MET A 289 -3.63 18.50 13.67
CA MET A 289 -3.11 17.14 13.75
C MET A 289 -3.22 16.60 15.19
N ASN A 290 -3.76 15.39 15.35
CA ASN A 290 -3.94 14.82 16.68
C ASN A 290 -2.72 13.97 17.08
N THR A 291 -1.93 14.44 18.03
CA THR A 291 -0.77 13.72 18.60
C THR A 291 -0.98 13.30 20.05
N SER A 292 -2.21 13.39 20.56
CA SER A 292 -2.50 13.20 22.00
C SER A 292 -2.11 11.81 22.53
N ALA A 293 -2.02 10.80 21.67
CA ALA A 293 -1.61 9.45 22.01
C ALA A 293 -0.19 9.09 21.53
N ALA A 294 0.56 10.04 20.96
CA ALA A 294 1.94 9.80 20.54
C ALA A 294 2.87 9.69 21.76
N THR A 295 3.73 8.68 21.76
CA THR A 295 4.69 8.40 22.85
C THR A 295 6.13 8.59 22.43
N ASP A 296 6.46 8.35 21.15
CA ASP A 296 7.81 8.57 20.60
C ASP A 296 7.68 9.39 19.31
N THR A 297 8.27 10.60 19.31
CA THR A 297 8.24 11.54 18.18
C THR A 297 9.65 11.90 17.72
N ARG A 298 10.62 11.00 17.93
CA ARG A 298 11.99 11.20 17.47
C ARG A 298 12.01 11.45 15.97
N TYR A 299 12.84 12.39 15.52
CA TYR A 299 12.99 12.72 14.10
C TYR A 299 11.69 13.10 13.36
N LEU A 300 10.57 13.36 14.05
CA LEU A 300 9.25 13.53 13.41
C LEU A 300 9.29 14.56 12.27
N PHE A 301 10.06 15.63 12.50
CA PHE A 301 10.28 16.74 11.59
C PHE A 301 11.79 16.90 11.24
N ALA A 302 12.49 15.82 10.94
CA ALA A 302 13.94 15.87 10.73
C ALA A 302 14.38 15.71 9.27
N LYS A 303 15.69 15.93 9.07
CA LYS A 303 16.50 15.64 7.89
C LYS A 303 16.12 16.36 6.61
N ASN A 304 15.15 17.27 6.62
CA ASN A 304 14.72 18.02 5.45
C ASN A 304 15.41 19.40 5.38
N PRO A 305 16.53 19.55 4.65
CA PRO A 305 17.24 20.81 4.55
C PRO A 305 16.50 21.88 3.73
N ALA A 306 15.36 21.56 3.11
CA ALA A 306 14.56 22.50 2.34
C ALA A 306 13.39 23.10 3.12
N TRP A 307 13.10 22.62 4.34
CA TRP A 307 12.01 23.16 5.14
C TRP A 307 12.31 24.57 5.63
N SER A 308 11.55 25.54 5.13
CA SER A 308 11.61 26.94 5.54
C SER A 308 10.54 27.30 6.57
N SER A 309 9.48 26.49 6.72
CA SER A 309 8.37 26.77 7.64
C SER A 309 7.65 25.50 8.10
N ILE A 310 7.39 25.39 9.41
CA ILE A 310 6.47 24.41 10.00
C ILE A 310 5.50 25.17 10.90
N THR A 311 4.22 25.18 10.56
CA THR A 311 3.19 25.93 11.30
C THR A 311 2.28 24.99 12.09
N GLY A 312 1.60 25.52 13.11
CA GLY A 312 0.67 24.73 13.93
C GLY A 312 1.31 23.90 15.04
N LEU A 313 2.62 24.04 15.30
CA LEU A 313 3.34 23.31 16.35
C LEU A 313 2.72 23.46 17.74
N THR A 314 2.14 24.62 18.06
CA THR A 314 1.45 24.86 19.34
C THR A 314 0.19 24.03 19.53
N SER A 315 -0.36 23.44 18.46
CA SER A 315 -1.53 22.56 18.52
C SER A 315 -1.16 21.10 18.84
N LEU A 316 0.11 20.73 18.75
CA LEU A 316 0.55 19.38 19.03
C LEU A 316 0.48 19.11 20.53
N ASN A 317 -0.23 18.07 20.92
CA ASN A 317 -0.24 17.58 22.29
C ASN A 317 0.94 16.62 22.48
N THR A 318 1.90 17.02 23.32
CA THR A 318 3.10 16.22 23.61
C THR A 318 3.10 15.65 25.03
N ALA A 319 1.96 15.70 25.74
CA ALA A 319 1.90 15.31 27.16
C ALA A 319 2.28 13.85 27.41
N ASN A 320 2.09 12.96 26.43
CA ASN A 320 2.44 11.53 26.52
C ASN A 320 3.78 11.18 25.87
N VAL A 321 4.48 12.17 25.29
CA VAL A 321 5.75 11.94 24.59
C VAL A 321 6.87 11.73 25.59
N ASN A 322 7.59 10.61 25.45
CA ASN A 322 8.76 10.27 26.24
C ASN A 322 10.09 10.59 25.52
N SER A 323 10.06 10.84 24.21
CA SER A 323 11.26 11.08 23.42
C SER A 323 11.01 12.06 22.26
N MET A 324 11.75 13.17 22.26
CA MET A 324 11.77 14.21 21.22
C MET A 324 13.16 14.34 20.56
N GLU A 325 14.01 13.32 20.71
CA GLU A 325 15.34 13.27 20.12
C GLU A 325 15.32 13.66 18.64
N ALA A 326 16.18 14.61 18.28
CA ALA A 326 16.39 15.06 16.91
C ALA A 326 15.11 15.47 16.15
N MET A 327 14.05 15.89 16.85
CA MET A 327 12.74 16.18 16.23
C MET A 327 12.83 17.18 15.07
N PHE A 328 13.69 18.21 15.15
CA PHE A 328 13.93 19.22 14.10
C PHE A 328 15.35 19.19 13.54
N TYR A 329 16.05 18.06 13.68
CA TYR A 329 17.45 17.91 13.28
C TYR A 329 17.65 18.09 11.78
N ASN A 330 18.69 18.85 11.39
CA ASN A 330 19.06 19.07 9.99
C ASN A 330 17.91 19.60 9.12
N THR A 331 17.29 20.68 9.57
CA THR A 331 16.25 21.44 8.84
C THR A 331 16.75 22.85 8.49
N ALA A 332 16.01 23.61 7.69
CA ALA A 332 16.31 25.02 7.39
C ALA A 332 15.27 26.00 7.99
N VAL A 333 14.60 25.59 9.07
CA VAL A 333 13.52 26.36 9.67
C VAL A 333 14.10 27.47 10.55
N ASN A 334 13.87 28.72 10.17
CA ASN A 334 14.44 29.89 10.85
C ASN A 334 13.79 30.22 12.21
N SER A 335 12.57 29.75 12.46
CA SER A 335 11.85 30.00 13.71
C SER A 335 10.84 28.89 13.99
N LEU A 336 10.83 28.39 15.22
CA LEU A 336 9.94 27.33 15.68
C LEU A 336 9.19 27.80 16.93
N ASN A 337 7.86 27.89 16.85
CA ASN A 337 7.03 28.18 18.02
C ASN A 337 6.63 26.88 18.73
N VAL A 338 7.42 26.48 19.72
CA VAL A 338 7.20 25.25 20.52
C VAL A 338 6.56 25.53 21.89
N THR A 339 5.92 26.69 22.08
CA THR A 339 5.35 27.10 23.39
C THR A 339 4.26 26.17 23.91
N GLY A 340 3.61 25.38 23.04
CA GLY A 340 2.59 24.39 23.42
C GLY A 340 3.15 23.03 23.85
N PHE A 341 4.46 22.80 23.75
CA PHE A 341 5.04 21.50 24.07
C PHE A 341 5.08 21.28 25.59
N ASN A 342 4.44 20.21 26.04
CA ASN A 342 4.62 19.65 27.36
C ASN A 342 5.80 18.68 27.34
N THR A 343 6.84 18.97 28.12
CA THR A 343 8.08 18.19 28.18
C THR A 343 8.26 17.40 29.48
N SER A 344 7.26 17.39 30.36
CA SER A 344 7.34 16.78 31.70
C SER A 344 7.66 15.27 31.70
N ASN A 345 7.28 14.56 30.64
CA ASN A 345 7.51 13.12 30.48
C ASN A 345 8.69 12.78 29.55
N VAL A 346 9.35 13.78 28.96
CA VAL A 346 10.39 13.56 27.94
C VAL A 346 11.73 13.23 28.60
N ALA A 347 12.26 12.04 28.30
CA ALA A 347 13.55 11.56 28.78
C ALA A 347 14.72 11.88 27.84
N ARG A 348 14.45 12.07 26.54
CA ARG A 348 15.47 12.34 25.50
C ARG A 348 15.07 13.51 24.62
N MET A 349 15.97 14.50 24.51
CA MET A 349 15.85 15.66 23.60
C MET A 349 17.16 15.93 22.86
N ASP A 350 18.08 14.97 22.85
CA ASP A 350 19.38 15.12 22.21
C ASP A 350 19.19 15.52 20.74
N LEU A 351 20.01 16.45 20.26
CA LEU A 351 20.02 16.92 18.87
C LEU A 351 18.70 17.54 18.36
N MET A 352 17.71 17.81 19.21
CA MET A 352 16.38 18.30 18.79
C MET A 352 16.45 19.47 17.82
N PHE A 353 17.37 20.41 18.03
CA PHE A 353 17.61 21.58 17.18
C PHE A 353 19.01 21.61 16.54
N ALA A 354 19.71 20.48 16.50
CA ALA A 354 21.05 20.44 15.93
C ALA A 354 21.01 20.51 14.40
N LYS A 355 22.02 21.17 13.81
CA LYS A 355 22.17 21.38 12.36
C LYS A 355 21.00 22.11 11.69
N ILE A 356 20.27 22.96 12.42
CA ILE A 356 19.38 23.93 11.77
C ILE A 356 20.24 24.86 10.91
N GLN A 357 19.97 24.90 9.62
CA GLN A 357 20.65 25.75 8.65
C GLN A 357 20.05 27.15 8.77
N THR A 358 20.87 28.11 9.21
CA THR A 358 20.50 29.52 9.41
C THR A 358 20.87 30.39 8.24
#